data_AF-A0A9D5IMA9-F1
#
_entry.id   AF-A0A9D5IMA9-F1
#
_cell.length_a   1.000
_cell.length_b   1.000
_cell.length_c   1.000
_cell.angle_alpha   90.00
_cell.angle_beta   90.00
_cell.angle_gamma   90.00
#
_symmetry.space_group_name_H-M   'P 1'
#
loop_
_entity.id
_entity.type
_entity.pdbx_description
1 polymer ?
#
loop_
_entity_poly.entity_id
_entity_poly.type
_entity_poly.pdbx_seq_one_letter_code
_entity_poly.pdbx_strand_id
1 'polypeptide(L)'
;MEEVLEIYAKPYDPKNPVVCMDEQPVQLIGETRVPIPATKEHPQRVDYEYERRGTASIFMFAEPLAAFRQATARPQRTKADWAVEVAGLLDTRYADCETVTLISDNLNTHTKG
;
A
#
# COMPACT_ATOMS: atom_id res chain seq x y z
N MET A 1 18.69 2.53 -11.60
CA MET A 1 18.95 1.73 -10.39
C MET A 1 19.90 2.46 -9.45
N GLU A 2 21.05 2.93 -9.94
CA GLU A 2 22.02 3.66 -9.11
C GLU A 2 21.45 4.93 -8.45
N GLU A 3 20.71 5.75 -9.20
CA GLU A 3 20.03 6.93 -8.62
C GLU A 3 19.11 6.59 -7.44
N VAL A 4 18.38 5.47 -7.51
CA VAL A 4 17.51 5.02 -6.41
C VAL A 4 18.32 4.58 -5.20
N LEU A 5 19.44 3.89 -5.43
CA LEU A 5 20.34 3.46 -4.34
C LEU A 5 21.01 4.66 -3.66
N GLU A 6 21.42 5.67 -4.43
CA GLU A 6 21.95 6.92 -3.89
C GLU A 6 20.92 7.64 -3.02
N ILE A 7 19.65 7.68 -3.44
CA ILE A 7 18.56 8.25 -2.64
C ILE A 7 18.39 7.48 -1.33
N TYR A 8 18.38 6.15 -1.36
CA TYR A 8 18.26 5.35 -0.13
C TYR A 8 19.47 5.44 0.80
N ALA A 9 20.64 5.80 0.28
CA ALA A 9 21.84 6.01 1.09
C ALA A 9 21.86 7.37 1.81
N LYS A 10 20.96 8.30 1.48
CA LYS A 10 20.91 9.62 2.12
C LYS A 10 20.51 9.49 3.60
N PRO A 11 21.10 10.31 4.47
CA PRO A 11 20.63 10.42 5.85
C PRO A 11 19.19 10.94 5.87
N TYR A 12 18.48 10.62 6.96
CA TYR A 12 17.13 11.13 7.17
C TYR A 12 17.10 12.65 7.24
N ASP A 13 16.20 13.26 6.46
CA ASP A 13 15.90 14.69 6.51
C ASP A 13 14.37 14.89 6.55
N PRO A 14 13.78 15.36 7.67
CA PRO A 14 12.35 15.55 7.78
C PRO A 14 11.78 16.65 6.87
N LYS A 15 12.62 17.56 6.36
CA LYS A 15 12.19 18.58 5.39
C LYS A 15 12.17 18.05 3.95
N ASN A 16 12.94 17.00 3.69
CA ASN A 16 13.11 16.38 2.38
C ASN A 16 12.91 14.85 2.45
N PRO A 17 11.72 14.37 2.88
CA PRO A 17 11.50 12.95 3.12
C PRO A 17 11.56 12.13 1.83
N VAL A 18 12.04 10.90 1.97
CA VAL A 18 11.99 9.86 0.93
C VAL A 18 10.85 8.91 1.23
N VAL A 19 9.85 8.90 0.36
CA VAL A 19 8.65 8.08 0.50
C VAL A 19 8.62 7.05 -0.62
N CYS A 20 8.50 5.78 -0.27
CA CYS A 20 8.23 4.69 -1.20
C CYS A 20 6.73 4.49 -1.36
N MET A 21 6.30 4.12 -2.55
CA MET A 21 4.91 3.90 -2.89
C MET A 21 4.77 2.66 -3.78
N ASP A 22 3.79 1.83 -3.45
CA ASP A 22 3.42 0.64 -4.23
C ASP A 22 1.92 0.33 -4.08
N GLU A 23 1.40 -0.51 -4.96
CA GLU A 23 0.01 -0.86 -5.06
C GLU A 23 -0.23 -2.33 -5.43
N GLN A 24 -0.97 -3.03 -4.58
CA GLN A 24 -1.25 -4.45 -4.78
C GLN A 24 -2.75 -4.73 -4.93
N PRO A 25 -3.17 -5.44 -6.00
CA PRO A 25 -4.52 -5.97 -6.06
C PRO A 25 -4.71 -7.08 -5.02
N VAL A 26 -5.83 -7.05 -4.31
CA VAL A 26 -6.22 -8.06 -3.33
C VAL A 26 -7.57 -8.66 -3.71
N GLN A 27 -7.69 -9.98 -3.58
CA GLN A 27 -8.98 -10.66 -3.72
C GLN A 27 -9.75 -10.53 -2.42
N LEU A 28 -11.03 -10.17 -2.53
CA LEU A 28 -11.95 -10.18 -1.41
C LEU A 28 -12.63 -11.54 -1.40
N ILE A 29 -12.40 -12.31 -0.34
CA ILE A 29 -12.95 -13.66 -0.18
C ILE A 29 -13.88 -13.72 1.03
N GLY A 30 -15.00 -14.43 0.88
CA GLY A 30 -15.94 -14.73 1.95
C GLY A 30 -15.88 -16.21 2.34
N GLU A 31 -15.98 -16.49 3.63
CA GLU A 31 -16.18 -17.86 4.11
C GLU A 31 -17.57 -18.36 3.71
N THR A 32 -17.63 -19.56 3.13
CA THR A 32 -18.90 -20.20 2.74
C THR A 32 -19.48 -21.07 3.85
N ARG A 33 -18.64 -21.49 4.80
CA ARG A 33 -18.97 -22.43 5.88
C ARG A 33 -18.39 -21.93 7.19
N VAL A 34 -19.12 -22.13 8.27
CA VAL A 34 -18.65 -21.81 9.63
C VAL A 34 -17.56 -22.80 10.04
N PRO A 35 -16.36 -22.33 10.45
CA PRO A 35 -15.31 -23.22 10.96
C PRO A 35 -15.80 -24.08 12.12
N ILE A 36 -15.36 -25.35 12.15
CA ILE A 36 -15.63 -26.23 13.28
C ILE A 36 -14.60 -25.93 14.39
N PRO A 37 -15.04 -25.56 15.62
CA PRO A 37 -14.12 -25.24 16.71
C PRO A 37 -13.19 -26.39 17.07
N ALA A 38 -12.04 -26.05 17.65
CA ALA A 38 -11.10 -27.04 18.19
C ALA A 38 -11.72 -27.82 19.36
N THR A 39 -11.28 -29.06 19.52
CA THR A 39 -11.55 -29.94 20.66
C THR A 39 -10.21 -30.36 21.28
N LYS A 40 -10.23 -31.14 22.36
CA LYS A 40 -8.97 -31.68 22.93
C LYS A 40 -8.28 -32.65 21.97
N GLU A 41 -9.06 -33.32 21.14
CA GLU A 41 -8.62 -34.39 20.25
C GLU A 41 -8.34 -33.89 18.83
N HIS A 42 -8.90 -32.74 18.43
CA HIS A 42 -8.78 -32.22 17.07
C HIS A 42 -8.58 -30.70 17.04
N PRO A 43 -7.68 -30.18 16.17
CA PRO A 43 -7.56 -28.75 15.93
C PRO A 43 -8.81 -28.17 15.25
N GLN A 44 -8.90 -26.85 15.22
CA GLN A 44 -9.92 -26.14 14.45
C GLN A 44 -9.87 -26.59 12.98
N ARG A 45 -11.05 -26.87 12.41
CA ARG A 45 -11.17 -27.27 11.01
C ARG A 45 -11.86 -26.15 10.23
N VAL A 46 -11.16 -25.64 9.25
CA VAL A 46 -11.64 -24.62 8.31
C VAL A 46 -11.77 -25.30 6.96
N ASP A 47 -12.93 -25.15 6.33
CA ASP A 47 -13.15 -25.64 4.98
C ASP A 47 -12.45 -24.71 3.97
N TYR A 48 -11.91 -25.27 2.89
CA TYR A 48 -11.12 -24.50 1.93
C TYR A 48 -11.97 -23.75 0.89
N GLU A 49 -13.28 -24.03 0.81
CA GLU A 49 -14.17 -23.39 -0.16
C GLU A 49 -14.49 -21.94 0.24
N TYR A 50 -14.29 -21.02 -0.70
CA TYR A 50 -14.53 -19.60 -0.49
C TYR A 50 -15.41 -19.01 -1.61
N GLU A 51 -16.14 -17.95 -1.26
CA GLU A 51 -16.88 -17.14 -2.20
C GLU A 51 -15.99 -15.97 -2.67
N ARG A 52 -15.87 -15.76 -3.98
CA ARG A 52 -15.21 -14.56 -4.52
C ARG A 52 -16.15 -13.36 -4.40
N ARG A 53 -15.73 -12.34 -3.66
CA ARG A 53 -16.47 -11.08 -3.43
C ARG A 53 -15.86 -9.88 -4.15
N GLY A 54 -15.21 -10.15 -5.28
CA GLY A 54 -14.53 -9.14 -6.08
C GLY A 54 -13.08 -8.89 -5.66
N THR A 55 -12.60 -7.70 -5.99
CA THR A 55 -11.20 -7.29 -5.76
C THR A 55 -11.16 -5.86 -5.25
N ALA A 56 -10.08 -5.52 -4.56
CA ALA A 56 -9.71 -4.15 -4.24
C ALA A 56 -8.24 -3.91 -4.63
N SER A 57 -7.83 -2.65 -4.71
CA SER A 57 -6.43 -2.24 -4.79
C SER A 57 -6.02 -1.64 -3.45
N ILE A 58 -4.93 -2.13 -2.87
CA ILE A 58 -4.32 -1.54 -1.69
C ILE A 58 -3.18 -0.66 -2.14
N PHE A 59 -3.29 0.65 -1.91
CA PHE A 59 -2.20 1.60 -2.05
C PHE A 59 -1.42 1.64 -0.74
N MET A 60 -0.10 1.61 -0.80
CA MET A 60 0.76 1.67 0.36
C MET A 60 1.86 2.71 0.16
N PHE A 61 1.99 3.59 1.16
CA PHE A 61 3.09 4.54 1.27
C PHE A 61 3.93 4.19 2.49
N ALA A 62 5.24 4.27 2.36
CA ALA A 62 6.17 4.04 3.45
C ALA A 62 7.30 5.06 3.44
N GLU A 63 7.66 5.57 4.61
CA GLU A 63 8.85 6.39 4.81
C GLU A 63 9.79 5.60 5.74
N PRO A 64 10.72 4.80 5.18
CA PRO A 64 11.45 3.79 5.95
C PRO A 64 12.22 4.36 7.13
N LEU A 65 12.86 5.52 6.96
CA LEU A 65 13.70 6.15 7.98
C LEU A 65 12.90 6.87 9.09
N ALA A 66 11.60 7.08 8.89
CA ALA A 66 10.71 7.65 9.90
C ALA A 66 9.77 6.62 10.54
N ALA A 67 9.92 5.33 10.18
CA ALA A 67 9.04 4.25 10.60
C ALA A 67 7.55 4.51 10.31
N PHE A 68 7.25 5.28 9.27
CA PHE A 68 5.89 5.62 8.87
C PHE A 68 5.41 4.71 7.73
N ARG A 69 4.13 4.32 7.81
CA ARG A 69 3.41 3.67 6.72
C ARG A 69 1.94 4.03 6.75
N GLN A 70 1.33 4.13 5.57
CA GLN A 70 -0.11 4.29 5.40
C GLN A 70 -0.57 3.33 4.30
N ALA A 71 -1.71 2.69 4.53
CA ALA A 71 -2.35 1.83 3.54
C ALA A 71 -3.81 2.23 3.37
N THR A 72 -4.26 2.28 2.12
CA THR A 72 -5.61 2.70 1.75
C THR A 72 -6.18 1.70 0.76
N ALA A 73 -7.43 1.29 0.98
CA ALA A 73 -8.13 0.38 0.07
C ALA A 73 -9.02 1.18 -0.90
N ARG A 74 -8.91 0.86 -2.20
CA ARG A 74 -9.75 1.40 -3.27
C ARG A 74 -10.44 0.26 -4.02
N PRO A 75 -11.63 0.46 -4.60
CA PRO A 75 -12.26 -0.55 -5.46
C PRO A 75 -11.42 -0.90 -6.69
N GLN A 76 -10.63 0.06 -7.19
CA GLN A 76 -9.81 -0.07 -8.38
C GLN A 76 -8.54 0.79 -8.28
N ARG A 77 -7.67 0.63 -9.26
CA ARG A 77 -6.46 1.43 -9.47
C ARG A 77 -6.56 2.15 -10.80
N THR A 78 -6.69 3.47 -10.77
CA THR A 78 -6.63 4.33 -11.95
C THR A 78 -5.59 5.43 -11.76
N LYS A 79 -5.25 6.15 -12.83
CA LYS A 79 -4.40 7.36 -12.75
C LYS A 79 -4.96 8.41 -11.80
N ALA A 80 -6.29 8.60 -11.82
CA ALA A 80 -6.96 9.55 -10.94
C ALA A 80 -6.91 9.10 -9.48
N ASP A 81 -7.13 7.81 -9.21
CA ASP A 81 -6.99 7.26 -7.86
C ASP A 81 -5.56 7.44 -7.33
N TRP A 82 -4.55 7.14 -8.15
CA TRP A 82 -3.14 7.36 -7.82
C TRP A 82 -2.85 8.82 -7.47
N ALA A 83 -3.31 9.76 -8.30
CA ALA A 83 -3.11 11.19 -8.06
C ALA A 83 -3.78 11.66 -6.76
N VAL A 84 -4.98 11.15 -6.46
CA VAL A 84 -5.69 11.47 -5.21
C VAL A 84 -4.97 10.91 -3.99
N GLU A 85 -4.43 9.69 -4.06
CA GLU A 85 -3.65 9.11 -2.96
C GLU A 85 -2.35 9.89 -2.70
N VAL A 86 -1.63 10.26 -3.76
CA VAL A 86 -0.42 11.10 -3.65
C VAL A 86 -0.76 12.49 -3.10
N ALA A 87 -1.80 13.15 -3.63
CA ALA A 87 -2.24 14.45 -3.13
C ALA A 87 -2.65 14.38 -1.66
N GLY A 88 -3.40 13.36 -1.24
CA GLY A 88 -3.79 13.18 0.16
C GLY A 88 -2.59 13.09 1.10
N LEU A 89 -1.49 12.49 0.65
CA LEU A 89 -0.24 12.43 1.42
C LEU A 89 0.49 13.78 1.49
N LEU A 90 0.59 14.48 0.34
CA LEU A 90 1.30 15.75 0.22
C LEU A 90 0.55 16.91 0.89
N ASP A 91 -0.77 16.97 0.76
CA ASP A 91 -1.62 18.03 1.30
C ASP A 91 -1.87 17.88 2.82
N THR A 92 -1.43 16.77 3.42
CA THR A 92 -1.60 16.51 4.85
C THR A 92 -0.26 16.31 5.56
N ARG A 93 0.26 15.09 5.63
CA ARG A 93 1.44 14.72 6.42
C ARG A 93 2.69 15.50 6.01
N TYR A 94 2.85 15.76 4.71
CA TYR A 94 4.02 16.43 4.17
C TYR A 94 3.73 17.85 3.67
N ALA A 95 2.65 18.48 4.16
CA ALA A 95 2.25 19.82 3.73
C ALA A 95 3.32 20.89 4.01
N ASP A 96 4.11 20.70 5.06
CA ASP A 96 5.18 21.62 5.47
C ASP A 96 6.57 21.22 4.95
N CYS A 97 6.69 20.15 4.15
CA CYS A 97 7.97 19.72 3.57
C CYS A 97 8.34 20.58 2.35
N GLU A 98 9.62 20.86 2.18
CA GLU A 98 10.11 21.66 1.05
C GLU A 98 10.07 20.85 -0.25
N THR A 99 10.39 19.56 -0.17
CA THR A 99 10.32 18.63 -1.29
C THR A 99 10.09 17.21 -0.77
N VAL A 100 9.28 16.42 -1.46
CA VAL A 100 9.12 14.99 -1.16
C VAL A 100 9.70 14.20 -2.32
N THR A 101 10.63 13.29 -2.02
CA THR A 101 11.13 12.34 -3.03
C THR A 101 10.22 11.11 -3.00
N LEU A 102 9.36 10.98 -4.00
CA LEU A 102 8.49 9.82 -4.16
C LEU A 102 9.17 8.76 -5.03
N ILE A 103 9.42 7.59 -4.46
CA ILE A 103 9.92 6.41 -5.15
C ILE A 103 8.74 5.50 -5.48
N SER A 104 8.48 5.30 -6.76
CA SER A 104 7.48 4.37 -7.28
C SER A 104 8.09 3.50 -8.38
N ASP A 105 7.38 2.45 -8.77
CA ASP A 105 7.70 1.74 -10.01
C ASP A 105 7.29 2.55 -11.26
N ASN A 106 7.48 1.95 -12.45
CA ASN A 106 7.12 2.54 -13.74
C ASN A 106 5.78 2.00 -14.26
N LEU A 107 4.77 1.90 -13.40
CA LEU A 107 3.43 1.49 -13.82
C LEU A 107 2.76 2.56 -14.70
N ASN A 108 1.85 2.13 -15.58
CA ASN A 108 1.15 3.01 -16.50
C ASN A 108 0.31 4.10 -15.79
N THR A 109 -0.10 3.87 -14.55
CA THR A 109 -0.84 4.80 -13.69
C THR A 109 0.03 5.94 -13.15
N HIS A 110 1.35 5.78 -13.13
CA HIS A 110 2.30 6.75 -12.57
C HIS A 110 2.74 7.82 -13.58
N THR A 111 2.02 7.93 -14.68
CA THR A 111 2.32 8.88 -15.76
C THR A 111 1.31 10.01 -15.74
N LYS A 112 1.79 11.23 -16.00
CA LYS A 112 0.95 12.42 -16.19
C LYS A 112 -0.13 12.10 -17.23
N GLY A 113 -1.40 12.36 -16.92
CA GLY A 113 -2.55 12.03 -17.76
C GLY A 113 -3.77 12.81 -17.32
#